data_AF-A0A9Q1K7Z9-F1
#
_entry.id   AF-A0A9Q1K7Z9-F1
#
_cell.length_a   1.000
_cell.length_b   1.000
_cell.length_c   1.000
_cell.angle_alpha   90.00
_cell.angle_beta   90.00
_cell.angle_gamma   90.00
#
_symmetry.space_group_name_H-M   'P 1'
#
loop_
_entity.id
_entity.type
_entity.pdbx_description
1 polymer ?
#
loop_
_entity_poly.entity_id
_entity_poly.type
_entity_poly.pdbx_seq_one_letter_code
_entity_poly.pdbx_strand_id
1 'polypeptide(L)'
;MGSNSNVDPSLLPEIGPDGLPRESPVIAYTEKIIEEEKLQLKKYIEENYSKIRDVEREFANLNLELKLTAGSKNAAFEHLRKKIEIQNEKIKAAKAKEEQAKKVWEAAVKVVKDEEAVKQKLCEDLNQLVQESSNSQYKRLEELKRRLEALNPGRASVSMIVNSMPTSASRTPSAPEVKGEAANAPNEGVAATAQNKNQNQRAAAEGEGRGKKKILLHGRGKGIGALPNGRGPAASGWTGAGFDVDGRS
;
A
#
# COMPACT_ATOMS: atom_id res chain seq x y z
N MET A 1 23.88 90.21 -32.15
CA MET A 1 23.55 88.87 -32.68
C MET A 1 23.67 88.94 -34.20
N GLY A 2 24.43 88.12 -34.91
CA GLY A 2 25.23 86.98 -34.41
C GLY A 2 25.28 85.84 -35.43
N SER A 3 25.36 86.15 -36.71
CA SER A 3 25.18 85.21 -37.83
C SER A 3 26.41 85.21 -38.75
N ASN A 4 27.55 84.79 -38.21
CA ASN A 4 28.69 84.42 -39.05
C ASN A 4 28.35 83.09 -39.74
N SER A 5 27.59 83.17 -40.84
CA SER A 5 27.39 82.06 -41.77
C SER A 5 28.68 81.84 -42.58
N ASN A 6 29.72 81.37 -41.90
CA ASN A 6 30.91 80.81 -42.53
C ASN A 6 30.54 79.44 -43.12
N VAL A 7 29.73 79.48 -44.17
CA VAL A 7 29.37 78.30 -44.96
C VAL A 7 30.66 77.82 -45.62
N ASP A 8 31.13 76.63 -45.26
CA ASP A 8 32.34 76.08 -45.88
C ASP A 8 32.16 76.06 -47.40
N PRO A 9 33.13 76.56 -48.18
CA PRO A 9 32.97 76.70 -49.63
C PRO A 9 32.85 75.33 -50.34
N SER A 10 33.25 74.24 -49.67
CA SER A 10 33.04 72.86 -50.10
C SER A 10 31.58 72.41 -50.02
N LEU A 11 30.67 73.17 -49.38
CA LEU A 11 29.24 72.88 -49.27
C LEU A 11 28.38 73.71 -50.24
N LEU A 12 28.97 74.59 -51.04
CA LEU A 12 28.22 75.36 -52.04
C LEU A 12 27.90 74.50 -53.27
N PRO A 13 26.71 74.65 -53.90
CA PRO A 13 26.39 74.01 -55.17
C PRO A 13 27.37 74.40 -56.28
N GLU A 14 27.85 73.41 -57.04
CA GLU A 14 28.71 73.63 -58.21
C GLU A 14 27.82 73.89 -59.44
N ILE A 15 27.99 75.04 -60.09
CA ILE A 15 27.19 75.42 -61.25
C ILE A 15 27.76 74.72 -62.49
N GLY A 16 26.96 73.85 -63.12
CA GLY A 16 27.37 73.12 -64.31
C GLY A 16 27.50 74.00 -65.56
N PRO A 17 28.13 73.49 -66.64
CA PRO A 17 28.22 74.20 -67.93
C PRO A 17 26.87 74.35 -68.64
N ASP A 18 25.83 73.68 -68.12
CA ASP A 18 24.41 73.81 -68.45
C ASP A 18 23.71 74.97 -67.71
N GLY A 19 24.42 75.65 -66.79
CA GLY A 19 23.89 76.74 -65.95
C GLY A 19 23.03 76.24 -64.78
N LEU A 20 22.96 74.92 -64.56
CA LEU A 20 22.16 74.34 -63.48
C LEU A 20 23.01 74.15 -62.21
N PRO A 21 22.48 74.47 -61.01
CA PRO A 21 23.17 74.18 -59.76
C PRO A 21 23.16 72.67 -59.51
N ARG A 22 24.34 72.08 -59.32
CA ARG A 22 24.51 70.70 -58.86
C ARG A 22 24.88 70.72 -57.38
N GLU A 23 24.39 69.75 -56.63
CA GLU A 23 24.75 69.58 -55.22
C GLU A 23 26.27 69.44 -55.05
N SER A 24 26.79 69.97 -53.94
CA SER A 24 28.19 69.75 -53.58
C SER A 24 28.49 68.25 -53.51
N PRO A 25 29.66 67.77 -54.01
CA PRO A 25 30.08 66.39 -53.84
C PRO A 25 30.12 65.91 -52.37
N VAL A 26 30.32 66.83 -51.41
CA VAL A 26 30.28 66.53 -49.97
C VAL A 26 28.84 66.37 -49.48
N ILE A 27 27.92 67.20 -49.96
CA ILE A 27 26.49 67.11 -49.64
C ILE A 27 25.91 65.81 -50.20
N ALA A 28 26.08 65.55 -51.50
CA ALA A 28 25.58 64.32 -52.13
C ALA A 28 26.16 63.04 -51.49
N TYR A 29 27.41 63.07 -51.02
CA TYR A 29 28.01 61.94 -50.30
C TYR A 29 27.42 61.75 -48.89
N THR A 30 27.21 62.83 -48.14
CA THR A 30 26.61 62.75 -46.79
C THR A 30 25.12 62.41 -46.82
N GLU A 31 24.37 62.94 -47.79
CA GLU A 31 22.97 62.57 -48.02
C GLU A 31 22.84 61.08 -48.36
N LYS A 32 23.70 60.55 -49.24
CA LYS A 32 23.73 59.10 -49.56
C LYS A 32 23.99 58.23 -48.33
N ILE A 33 24.91 58.61 -47.44
CA ILE A 33 25.14 57.89 -46.16
C ILE A 33 23.88 57.93 -45.31
N ILE A 34 23.26 59.11 -45.18
CA ILE A 34 22.04 59.31 -44.39
C ILE A 34 20.87 58.49 -44.97
N GLU A 35 20.75 58.34 -46.29
CA GLU A 35 19.76 57.45 -46.92
C GLU A 35 20.04 55.97 -46.65
N GLU A 36 21.30 55.53 -46.74
CA GLU A 36 21.71 54.16 -46.41
C GLU A 36 21.43 53.82 -44.93
N GLU A 37 21.72 54.74 -44.00
CA GLU A 37 21.39 54.59 -42.58
C GLU A 37 19.87 54.58 -42.33
N LYS A 38 19.11 55.50 -42.95
CA LYS A 38 17.64 55.50 -42.89
C LYS A 38 17.04 54.19 -43.39
N LEU A 39 17.62 53.59 -44.45
CA LEU A 39 17.17 52.32 -45.01
C LEU A 39 17.51 51.13 -44.09
N GLN A 40 18.73 51.10 -43.53
CA GLN A 40 19.13 50.11 -42.53
C GLN A 40 18.24 50.17 -41.28
N LEU A 41 17.97 51.37 -40.77
CA LEU A 41 17.10 51.57 -39.61
C LEU A 41 15.66 51.12 -39.86
N LYS A 42 15.08 51.43 -41.04
CA LYS A 42 13.76 50.91 -41.45
C LYS A 42 13.73 49.38 -41.45
N LYS A 43 14.74 48.73 -42.05
CA LYS A 43 14.85 47.27 -42.10
C LYS A 43 14.98 46.67 -40.70
N TYR A 44 15.82 47.25 -39.84
CA TYR A 44 15.98 46.82 -38.44
C TYR A 44 14.67 46.94 -37.65
N ILE A 45 13.92 48.03 -37.83
CA ILE A 45 12.61 48.22 -37.20
C ILE A 45 11.60 47.18 -37.69
N GLU A 46 11.52 46.94 -39.00
CA GLU A 46 10.64 45.91 -39.60
C GLU A 46 10.97 44.50 -39.10
N GLU A 47 12.27 44.15 -39.05
CA GLU A 47 12.74 42.85 -38.58
C GLU A 47 12.40 42.63 -37.10
N ASN A 48 12.54 43.65 -36.24
CA ASN A 48 12.13 43.56 -34.84
C ASN A 48 10.60 43.47 -34.68
N TYR A 49 9.82 44.22 -35.45
CA TYR A 49 8.37 44.07 -35.45
C TYR A 49 7.90 42.72 -36.03
N SER A 50 8.67 42.05 -36.90
CA SER A 50 8.43 40.64 -37.22
C SER A 50 8.68 39.77 -35.98
N LYS A 51 9.89 39.80 -35.42
CA LYS A 51 10.29 38.98 -34.26
C LYS A 51 9.32 39.09 -33.08
N ILE A 52 8.84 40.30 -32.77
CA ILE A 52 7.81 40.52 -31.74
C ILE A 52 6.52 39.76 -32.09
N ARG A 53 5.97 39.96 -33.29
CA ARG A 53 4.76 39.24 -33.76
C ARG A 53 4.97 37.74 -33.85
N ASP A 54 6.19 37.26 -34.08
CA ASP A 54 6.54 35.84 -34.14
C ASP A 54 6.48 35.23 -32.73
N VAL A 55 7.13 35.86 -31.75
CA VAL A 55 7.06 35.49 -30.31
C VAL A 55 5.63 35.61 -29.76
N GLU A 56 4.86 36.62 -30.15
CA GLU A 56 3.44 36.75 -29.75
C GLU A 56 2.59 35.57 -30.23
N ARG A 57 2.82 35.07 -31.46
CA ARG A 57 2.13 33.88 -31.99
C ARG A 57 2.55 32.61 -31.27
N GLU A 58 3.84 32.43 -30.98
CA GLU A 58 4.32 31.28 -30.19
C GLU A 58 3.75 31.30 -28.76
N PHE A 59 3.74 32.45 -28.09
CA PHE A 59 3.15 32.60 -26.76
C PHE A 59 1.64 32.33 -26.76
N ALA A 60 0.90 32.81 -27.77
CA ALA A 60 -0.51 32.50 -27.94
C ALA A 60 -0.77 30.99 -28.14
N ASN A 61 0.09 30.33 -28.92
CA ASN A 61 0.01 28.89 -29.18
C ASN A 61 0.30 28.06 -27.91
N LEU A 62 1.39 28.36 -27.20
CA LEU A 62 1.75 27.72 -25.92
C LEU A 62 0.65 27.88 -24.86
N ASN A 63 0.04 29.07 -24.78
CA ASN A 63 -1.08 29.36 -23.88
C ASN A 63 -2.35 28.54 -24.24
N LEU A 64 -2.59 28.30 -25.54
CA LEU A 64 -3.67 27.42 -26.01
C LEU A 64 -3.38 25.95 -25.69
N GLU A 65 -2.17 25.47 -25.97
CA GLU A 65 -1.74 24.09 -25.67
C GLU A 65 -1.85 23.78 -24.17
N LEU A 66 -1.41 24.71 -23.32
CA LEU A 66 -1.54 24.62 -21.86
C LEU A 66 -3.00 24.47 -21.43
N LYS A 67 -3.92 25.27 -22.00
CA LYS A 67 -5.36 25.21 -21.69
C LYS A 67 -6.00 23.90 -22.13
N LEU A 68 -5.68 23.42 -23.34
CA LEU A 68 -6.19 22.16 -23.87
C LEU A 68 -5.68 20.96 -23.05
N THR A 69 -4.41 20.98 -22.66
CA THR A 69 -3.75 19.90 -21.90
C THR A 69 -4.12 19.90 -20.41
N ALA A 70 -4.36 21.08 -19.81
CA ALA A 70 -4.71 21.19 -18.40
C ALA A 70 -6.02 20.45 -18.06
N GLY A 71 -7.02 20.48 -18.95
CA GLY A 71 -8.31 19.81 -18.71
C GLY A 71 -8.17 18.29 -18.52
N SER A 72 -7.51 17.62 -19.46
CA SER A 72 -7.30 16.16 -19.41
C SER A 72 -6.35 15.74 -18.29
N LYS A 73 -5.27 16.50 -18.09
CA LYS A 73 -4.29 16.27 -17.01
C LYS A 73 -4.92 16.41 -15.62
N ASN A 74 -5.71 17.45 -15.39
CA ASN A 74 -6.39 17.66 -14.11
C ASN A 74 -7.49 16.62 -13.86
N ALA A 75 -8.24 16.21 -14.89
CA ALA A 75 -9.23 15.14 -14.78
C ALA A 75 -8.57 13.79 -14.38
N ALA A 76 -7.39 13.48 -14.92
CA ALA A 76 -6.61 12.30 -14.54
C ALA A 76 -6.15 12.37 -13.07
N PHE A 77 -5.63 13.51 -12.61
CA PHE A 77 -5.23 13.69 -11.21
C PHE A 77 -6.41 13.59 -10.24
N GLU A 78 -7.56 14.22 -10.52
CA GLU A 78 -8.76 14.12 -9.68
C GLU A 78 -9.35 12.70 -9.63
N HIS A 79 -9.25 11.94 -10.72
CA HIS A 79 -9.60 10.51 -10.73
C HIS A 79 -8.65 9.67 -9.87
N LEU A 80 -7.34 9.96 -9.89
CA LEU A 80 -6.36 9.30 -9.02
C LEU A 80 -6.57 9.67 -7.54
N ARG A 81 -6.84 10.95 -7.24
CA ARG A 81 -7.19 11.45 -5.90
C ARG A 81 -8.38 10.68 -5.31
N LYS A 82 -9.49 10.59 -6.06
CA LYS A 82 -10.70 9.86 -5.64
C LYS A 82 -10.45 8.36 -5.46
N LYS A 83 -9.58 7.75 -6.28
CA LYS A 83 -9.14 6.37 -6.08
C LYS A 83 -8.34 6.20 -4.78
N ILE A 84 -7.42 7.11 -4.48
CA ILE A 84 -6.64 7.08 -3.23
C ILE A 84 -7.57 7.23 -2.01
N GLU A 85 -8.53 8.15 -2.07
CA GLU A 85 -9.52 8.38 -1.02
C GLU A 85 -10.37 7.12 -0.72
N ILE A 86 -10.95 6.50 -1.76
CA ILE A 86 -11.71 5.24 -1.65
C ILE A 86 -10.83 4.09 -1.10
N GLN A 87 -9.54 4.02 -1.46
CA GLN A 87 -8.65 3.00 -0.91
C GLN A 87 -8.28 3.28 0.56
N ASN A 88 -8.11 4.54 0.94
CA ASN A 88 -7.87 4.93 2.33
C ASN A 88 -9.07 4.58 3.23
N GLU A 89 -10.31 4.76 2.74
CA GLU A 89 -11.51 4.30 3.45
C GLU A 89 -11.55 2.78 3.60
N LYS A 90 -11.24 2.03 2.54
CA LYS A 90 -11.13 0.57 2.59
C LYS A 90 -10.06 0.10 3.57
N ILE A 91 -8.91 0.76 3.62
CA ILE A 91 -7.83 0.47 4.58
C ILE A 91 -8.30 0.73 6.02
N LYS A 92 -8.99 1.85 6.30
CA LYS A 92 -9.59 2.12 7.61
C LYS A 92 -10.59 1.02 8.01
N ALA A 93 -11.49 0.65 7.11
CA ALA A 93 -12.49 -0.40 7.34
C ALA A 93 -11.88 -1.80 7.51
N ALA A 94 -10.76 -2.09 6.83
CA ALA A 94 -10.00 -3.33 7.02
C ALA A 94 -9.30 -3.36 8.39
N LYS A 95 -8.59 -2.29 8.77
CA LYS A 95 -7.92 -2.17 10.06
C LYS A 95 -8.86 -2.28 11.26
N ALA A 96 -10.07 -1.71 11.17
CA ALA A 96 -11.08 -1.87 12.21
C ALA A 96 -11.52 -3.34 12.41
N LYS A 97 -11.56 -4.13 11.32
CA LYS A 97 -11.85 -5.57 11.37
C LYS A 97 -10.65 -6.39 11.88
N GLU A 98 -9.44 -6.02 11.48
CA GLU A 98 -8.18 -6.59 11.96
C GLU A 98 -8.06 -6.43 13.49
N GLU A 99 -8.29 -5.22 14.01
CA GLU A 99 -8.27 -4.92 15.44
C GLU A 99 -9.35 -5.70 16.21
N GLN A 100 -10.56 -5.82 15.65
CA GLN A 100 -11.63 -6.61 16.28
C GLN A 100 -11.31 -8.11 16.28
N ALA A 101 -10.75 -8.65 15.18
CA ALA A 101 -10.32 -10.05 15.11
C ALA A 101 -9.19 -10.33 16.12
N LYS A 102 -8.23 -9.38 16.27
CA LYS A 102 -7.17 -9.46 17.27
C LYS A 102 -7.72 -9.50 18.70
N LYS A 103 -8.68 -8.64 19.06
CA LYS A 103 -9.34 -8.67 20.39
C LYS A 103 -10.03 -10.00 20.69
N VAL A 104 -10.72 -10.57 19.69
CA VAL A 104 -11.37 -11.89 19.83
C VAL A 104 -10.32 -13.00 20.00
N TRP A 105 -9.21 -12.94 19.25
CA TRP A 105 -8.11 -13.89 19.39
C TRP A 105 -7.41 -13.79 20.75
N GLU A 106 -7.12 -12.58 21.24
CA GLU A 106 -6.54 -12.34 22.57
C GLU A 106 -7.44 -12.88 23.69
N ALA A 107 -8.75 -12.69 23.58
CA ALA A 107 -9.73 -13.25 24.52
C ALA A 107 -9.75 -14.79 24.48
N ALA A 108 -9.73 -15.41 23.28
CA ALA A 108 -9.69 -16.86 23.13
C ALA A 108 -8.39 -17.46 23.69
N VAL A 109 -7.24 -16.82 23.43
CA VAL A 109 -5.93 -17.21 24.01
C VAL A 109 -5.93 -17.10 25.53
N LYS A 110 -6.65 -16.13 26.12
CA LYS A 110 -6.82 -16.06 27.58
C LYS A 110 -7.63 -17.26 28.10
N VAL A 111 -8.78 -17.55 27.49
CA VAL A 111 -9.63 -18.69 27.91
C VAL A 111 -8.86 -20.01 27.88
N VAL A 112 -8.07 -20.26 26.83
CA VAL A 112 -7.22 -21.48 26.76
C VAL A 112 -6.25 -21.55 27.94
N LYS A 113 -5.58 -20.45 28.31
CA LYS A 113 -4.67 -20.41 29.47
C LYS A 113 -5.36 -20.59 30.81
N ASP A 114 -6.55 -20.00 30.96
CA ASP A 114 -7.36 -20.13 32.18
C ASP A 114 -7.79 -21.61 32.37
N GLU A 115 -8.21 -22.28 31.30
CA GLU A 115 -8.55 -23.73 31.29
C GLU A 115 -7.31 -24.63 31.48
N GLU A 116 -6.16 -24.29 30.89
CA GLU A 116 -4.88 -24.99 31.12
C GLU A 116 -4.44 -24.92 32.59
N ALA A 117 -4.65 -23.77 33.24
CA ALA A 117 -4.38 -23.61 34.68
C ALA A 117 -5.35 -24.43 35.56
N VAL A 118 -6.64 -24.47 35.22
CA VAL A 118 -7.62 -25.34 35.90
C VAL A 118 -7.24 -26.81 35.75
N LYS A 119 -6.88 -27.25 34.54
CA LYS A 119 -6.39 -28.61 34.28
C LYS A 119 -5.13 -28.94 35.09
N GLN A 120 -4.14 -28.04 35.11
CA GLN A 120 -2.91 -28.23 35.88
C GLN A 120 -3.20 -28.43 37.36
N LYS A 121 -4.07 -27.58 37.94
CA LYS A 121 -4.50 -27.73 39.33
C LYS A 121 -5.20 -29.09 39.59
N LEU A 122 -6.07 -29.54 38.68
CA LEU A 122 -6.73 -30.84 38.82
C LEU A 122 -5.73 -32.02 38.77
N CYS A 123 -4.64 -31.90 38.01
CA CYS A 123 -3.54 -32.87 38.03
C CYS A 123 -2.77 -32.85 39.37
N GLU A 124 -2.57 -31.67 39.98
CA GLU A 124 -1.94 -31.51 41.29
C GLU A 124 -2.83 -32.06 42.42
N ASP A 125 -4.12 -31.68 42.45
CA ASP A 125 -5.12 -32.17 43.41
C ASP A 125 -5.26 -33.71 43.34
N LEU A 126 -5.23 -34.30 42.13
CA LEU A 126 -5.25 -35.76 41.93
C LEU A 126 -3.98 -36.44 42.44
N ASN A 127 -2.80 -35.89 42.14
CA ASN A 127 -1.52 -36.40 42.61
C ASN A 127 -1.44 -36.35 44.15
N GLN A 128 -1.91 -35.26 44.76
CA GLN A 128 -2.00 -35.13 46.22
C GLN A 128 -2.91 -36.21 46.81
N LEU A 129 -4.11 -36.43 46.25
CA LEU A 129 -5.03 -37.47 46.72
C LEU A 129 -4.44 -38.90 46.60
N VAL A 130 -3.70 -39.19 45.53
CA VAL A 130 -2.98 -40.47 45.37
C VAL A 130 -1.90 -40.65 46.44
N GLN A 131 -1.12 -39.61 46.73
CA GLN A 131 -0.09 -39.64 47.78
C GLN A 131 -0.71 -39.78 49.18
N GLU A 132 -1.76 -39.01 49.48
CA GLU A 132 -2.47 -39.11 50.77
C GLU A 132 -3.14 -40.47 50.97
N SER A 133 -3.75 -41.03 49.94
CA SER A 133 -4.32 -42.39 49.97
C SER A 133 -3.24 -43.44 50.22
N SER A 134 -2.12 -43.38 49.48
CA SER A 134 -0.97 -44.28 49.66
C SER A 134 -0.39 -44.18 51.08
N ASN A 135 -0.13 -42.96 51.56
CA ASN A 135 0.39 -42.70 52.91
C ASN A 135 -0.58 -43.16 54.01
N SER A 136 -1.90 -43.04 53.80
CA SER A 136 -2.91 -43.49 54.75
C SER A 136 -3.04 -45.02 54.80
N GLN A 137 -2.97 -45.68 53.64
CA GLN A 137 -2.92 -47.14 53.55
C GLN A 137 -1.64 -47.68 54.18
N TYR A 138 -0.50 -47.06 53.90
CA TYR A 138 0.81 -47.44 54.45
C TYR A 138 0.84 -47.33 55.98
N LYS A 139 0.41 -46.19 56.55
CA LYS A 139 0.27 -46.02 58.02
C LYS A 139 -0.63 -47.09 58.66
N ARG A 140 -1.74 -47.46 57.99
CA ARG A 140 -2.65 -48.52 58.45
C ARG A 140 -2.01 -49.91 58.42
N LEU A 141 -1.17 -50.18 57.42
CA LEU A 141 -0.39 -51.42 57.34
C LEU A 141 0.70 -51.48 58.42
N GLU A 142 1.40 -50.36 58.68
CA GLU A 142 2.37 -50.27 59.79
C GLU A 142 1.69 -50.46 61.16
N GLU A 143 0.50 -49.89 61.37
CA GLU A 143 -0.24 -50.10 62.61
C GLU A 143 -0.69 -51.56 62.77
N LEU A 144 -1.21 -52.19 61.71
CA LEU A 144 -1.59 -53.60 61.73
C LEU A 144 -0.37 -54.51 61.97
N LYS A 145 0.78 -54.22 61.36
CA LYS A 145 2.06 -54.89 61.63
C LYS A 145 2.45 -54.75 63.10
N ARG A 146 2.44 -53.53 63.65
CA ARG A 146 2.78 -53.26 65.06
C ARG A 146 1.83 -53.98 66.03
N ARG A 147 0.54 -54.07 65.70
CA ARG A 147 -0.46 -54.84 66.47
C ARG A 147 -0.18 -56.35 66.40
N LEU A 148 0.19 -56.89 65.23
CA LEU A 148 0.56 -58.30 65.06
C LEU A 148 1.86 -58.67 65.79
N GLU A 149 2.83 -57.77 65.81
CA GLU A 149 4.08 -57.91 66.59
C GLU A 149 3.78 -57.89 68.09
N ALA A 150 2.97 -56.95 68.58
CA ALA A 150 2.55 -56.88 69.98
C ALA A 150 1.71 -58.09 70.45
N LEU A 151 0.99 -58.75 69.53
CA LEU A 151 0.26 -60.00 69.79
C LEU A 151 1.14 -61.26 69.67
N ASN A 152 2.38 -61.16 69.19
CA ASN A 152 3.35 -62.25 69.13
C ASN A 152 4.63 -61.96 69.95
N PRO A 153 4.53 -61.57 71.24
CA PRO A 153 5.70 -61.18 72.04
C PRO A 153 6.70 -62.33 72.26
N GLY A 154 6.31 -63.58 72.01
CA GLY A 154 7.14 -64.77 72.18
C GLY A 154 7.89 -65.26 70.94
N ARG A 155 7.75 -64.63 69.76
CA ARG A 155 8.35 -65.15 68.50
C ARG A 155 9.59 -64.41 67.98
N ALA A 156 10.26 -63.65 68.85
CA ALA A 156 11.58 -63.06 68.57
C ALA A 156 12.74 -64.07 68.68
N SER A 157 12.45 -65.36 68.94
CA SER A 157 13.42 -66.44 69.10
C SER A 157 13.01 -67.66 68.26
N VAL A 158 14.03 -68.41 67.80
CA VAL A 158 13.93 -69.62 66.95
C VAL A 158 13.43 -69.39 65.52
N SER A 159 14.39 -69.16 64.61
CA SER A 159 14.46 -69.87 63.31
C SER A 159 15.81 -69.65 62.60
N MET A 160 16.92 -70.00 63.24
CA MET A 160 18.16 -70.28 62.49
C MET A 160 18.10 -71.71 61.94
N ILE A 161 18.47 -71.88 60.67
CA ILE A 161 18.87 -73.14 60.02
C ILE A 161 17.82 -74.26 60.02
N VAL A 162 17.20 -74.49 58.85
CA VAL A 162 17.26 -75.82 58.18
C VAL A 162 17.52 -75.58 56.70
N ASN A 163 18.53 -76.24 56.15
CA ASN A 163 18.87 -76.19 54.73
C ASN A 163 18.33 -77.43 54.04
N SER A 164 17.37 -77.29 53.11
CA SER A 164 16.89 -78.42 52.29
C SER A 164 16.34 -77.97 50.93
N MET A 165 17.18 -78.09 49.91
CA MET A 165 16.70 -78.26 48.54
C MET A 165 16.25 -79.72 48.35
N PRO A 166 15.22 -79.97 47.53
CA PRO A 166 15.31 -81.12 46.64
C PRO A 166 15.15 -80.69 45.17
N THR A 167 16.07 -81.16 44.34
CA THR A 167 15.94 -81.15 42.89
C THR A 167 14.95 -82.22 42.43
N SER A 168 14.07 -81.87 41.50
CA SER A 168 13.66 -82.80 40.44
C SER A 168 13.20 -82.01 39.23
N ALA A 169 13.27 -82.62 38.04
CA ALA A 169 13.12 -81.93 36.76
C ALA A 169 11.90 -82.41 35.99
N SER A 170 11.39 -81.55 35.12
CA SER A 170 10.84 -81.98 33.83
C SER A 170 11.22 -80.97 32.74
N ARG A 171 11.24 -81.42 31.49
CA ARG A 171 11.96 -80.82 30.37
C ARG A 171 11.20 -81.09 29.07
N THR A 172 10.90 -80.02 28.31
CA THR A 172 10.65 -79.86 26.85
C THR A 172 10.47 -81.12 25.96
N PRO A 173 9.66 -81.10 24.88
CA PRO A 173 9.28 -79.96 24.00
C PRO A 173 7.73 -79.90 23.76
N SER A 174 7.06 -79.35 22.72
CA SER A 174 7.39 -79.12 21.29
C SER A 174 6.45 -78.13 20.57
N ALA A 175 6.89 -77.59 19.43
CA ALA A 175 6.04 -77.10 18.31
C ALA A 175 6.06 -78.14 17.16
N PRO A 176 5.24 -78.03 16.08
CA PRO A 176 5.58 -77.14 14.96
C PRO A 176 4.38 -76.56 14.15
N GLU A 177 4.65 -76.12 12.92
CA GLU A 177 3.84 -75.41 11.89
C GLU A 177 2.60 -76.20 11.35
N VAL A 178 1.70 -75.63 10.53
CA VAL A 178 1.76 -75.54 9.03
C VAL A 178 0.44 -74.90 8.51
N LYS A 179 0.29 -74.24 7.34
CA LYS A 179 1.11 -73.36 6.45
C LYS A 179 0.17 -72.83 5.30
N GLY A 180 0.41 -71.64 4.75
CA GLY A 180 -0.23 -71.15 3.49
C GLY A 180 -0.47 -69.62 3.50
N GLU A 181 0.22 -68.72 2.77
CA GLU A 181 0.77 -68.64 1.39
C GLU A 181 -0.20 -68.18 0.29
N ALA A 182 -0.20 -66.87 0.03
CA ALA A 182 -0.31 -66.22 -1.29
C ALA A 182 0.14 -64.74 -1.11
N ALA A 183 1.39 -64.36 -1.36
CA ALA A 183 2.03 -64.14 -2.67
C ALA A 183 1.53 -62.88 -3.41
N ASN A 184 2.24 -61.74 -3.24
CA ASN A 184 2.99 -61.10 -4.34
C ASN A 184 3.71 -59.80 -3.91
N ALA A 185 4.88 -59.59 -4.53
CA ALA A 185 5.69 -58.37 -4.61
C ALA A 185 6.23 -58.30 -6.07
N PRO A 186 6.96 -57.27 -6.56
CA PRO A 186 7.43 -56.03 -5.92
C PRO A 186 6.74 -54.79 -6.59
N ASN A 187 7.21 -53.53 -6.66
CA ASN A 187 8.57 -53.02 -6.84
C ASN A 187 8.76 -51.51 -6.54
N GLU A 188 10.02 -51.07 -6.71
CA GLU A 188 10.57 -49.71 -6.92
C GLU A 188 9.64 -48.71 -7.64
N GLY A 189 9.81 -47.38 -7.53
CA GLY A 189 10.83 -46.60 -6.80
C GLY A 189 11.21 -45.31 -7.56
N VAL A 190 11.93 -44.39 -6.86
CA VAL A 190 12.56 -43.16 -7.40
C VAL A 190 11.60 -42.04 -7.85
N ALA A 191 12.05 -40.79 -7.74
CA ALA A 191 11.30 -39.58 -8.07
C ALA A 191 11.69 -38.98 -9.43
N ALA A 192 10.76 -38.24 -10.06
CA ALA A 192 11.11 -37.29 -11.12
C ALA A 192 10.17 -36.06 -11.14
N THR A 193 10.80 -34.90 -11.26
CA THR A 193 10.20 -33.58 -11.52
C THR A 193 9.55 -33.50 -12.90
N ALA A 194 8.50 -32.67 -13.07
CA ALA A 194 8.45 -31.55 -14.05
C ALA A 194 7.11 -31.33 -14.80
N GLN A 195 6.93 -30.06 -15.19
CA GLN A 195 6.05 -29.50 -16.24
C GLN A 195 4.52 -29.64 -16.03
N ASN A 196 3.74 -28.55 -15.88
CA ASN A 196 3.55 -27.34 -16.73
C ASN A 196 2.73 -27.60 -18.00
N LYS A 197 1.48 -27.11 -18.02
CA LYS A 197 0.90 -26.40 -19.17
C LYS A 197 -0.31 -25.53 -18.76
N ASN A 198 -0.39 -24.34 -19.34
CA ASN A 198 -1.56 -23.45 -19.26
C ASN A 198 -2.73 -24.01 -20.08
N GLN A 199 -3.97 -23.64 -19.72
CA GLN A 199 -4.89 -23.02 -20.67
C GLN A 199 -6.00 -22.22 -19.96
N ASN A 200 -6.76 -21.44 -20.73
CA ASN A 200 -7.55 -20.30 -20.28
C ASN A 200 -8.88 -20.21 -21.06
N GLN A 201 -9.94 -19.71 -20.43
CA GLN A 201 -11.31 -19.58 -20.97
C GLN A 201 -12.02 -20.95 -21.16
N ARG A 202 -13.34 -21.08 -21.24
CA ARG A 202 -14.43 -20.11 -21.52
C ARG A 202 -15.74 -20.58 -20.83
N ALA A 203 -16.79 -19.75 -20.80
CA ALA A 203 -18.08 -20.06 -20.14
C ALA A 203 -19.27 -20.18 -21.11
N ALA A 204 -20.31 -20.96 -20.75
CA ALA A 204 -21.70 -20.83 -21.22
C ALA A 204 -22.67 -21.81 -20.47
N ALA A 205 -23.97 -21.48 -20.48
CA ALA A 205 -25.14 -22.33 -20.12
C ALA A 205 -25.28 -22.77 -18.64
N GLU A 206 -26.48 -22.85 -18.04
CA GLU A 206 -27.81 -22.33 -18.42
C GLU A 206 -28.69 -22.10 -17.16
N GLY A 207 -29.79 -21.36 -17.26
CA GLY A 207 -30.69 -21.08 -16.13
C GLY A 207 -31.63 -19.89 -16.35
N GLU A 208 -32.74 -20.08 -17.06
CA GLU A 208 -33.65 -19.01 -17.48
C GLU A 208 -34.64 -18.57 -16.39
N GLY A 209 -34.87 -17.25 -16.23
CA GLY A 209 -35.82 -16.68 -15.26
C GLY A 209 -36.43 -15.34 -15.70
N ARG A 210 -37.31 -15.34 -16.72
CA ARG A 210 -38.04 -14.15 -17.22
C ARG A 210 -39.08 -13.67 -16.19
N GLY A 211 -39.43 -12.38 -16.03
CA GLY A 211 -38.95 -11.12 -16.65
C GLY A 211 -40.08 -10.13 -17.02
N LYS A 212 -39.73 -8.93 -17.52
CA LYS A 212 -40.59 -7.87 -18.14
C LYS A 212 -41.37 -7.01 -17.09
N LYS A 213 -41.69 -5.71 -17.27
CA LYS A 213 -41.60 -4.67 -18.36
C LYS A 213 -41.12 -3.34 -17.69
N LYS A 214 -40.24 -2.48 -18.20
CA LYS A 214 -40.09 -1.71 -19.46
C LYS A 214 -41.09 -0.54 -19.65
N ILE A 215 -40.63 0.70 -19.41
CA ILE A 215 -40.84 1.99 -20.14
C ILE A 215 -40.03 3.10 -19.41
N LEU A 216 -39.85 4.34 -19.93
CA LEU A 216 -39.06 4.82 -21.10
C LEU A 216 -39.45 6.29 -21.42
N LEU A 217 -38.53 7.06 -22.05
CA LEU A 217 -38.64 8.43 -22.60
C LEU A 217 -38.62 9.67 -21.64
N HIS A 218 -37.59 10.48 -21.86
CA HIS A 218 -37.49 11.96 -21.88
C HIS A 218 -38.57 12.85 -21.22
N GLY A 219 -38.12 13.80 -20.38
CA GLY A 219 -38.88 14.98 -19.95
C GLY A 219 -37.97 16.11 -19.45
N ARG A 220 -38.27 17.38 -19.78
CA ARG A 220 -37.41 18.56 -19.51
C ARG A 220 -38.21 19.73 -18.90
N GLY A 221 -38.00 20.02 -17.61
CA GLY A 221 -37.98 21.40 -17.10
C GLY A 221 -38.95 21.84 -15.97
N LYS A 222 -38.37 22.63 -15.06
CA LYS A 222 -38.89 23.87 -14.41
C LYS A 222 -40.11 23.84 -13.46
N GLY A 223 -39.84 24.31 -12.22
CA GLY A 223 -40.83 24.87 -11.27
C GLY A 223 -41.61 23.81 -10.47
N ILE A 224 -42.19 24.08 -9.29
CA ILE A 224 -42.25 25.24 -8.37
C ILE A 224 -42.26 24.59 -6.95
N GLY A 225 -41.73 25.09 -5.84
CA GLY A 225 -41.13 26.39 -5.49
C GLY A 225 -41.60 26.79 -4.09
N ALA A 226 -40.75 26.68 -3.06
CA ALA A 226 -41.06 27.08 -1.68
C ALA A 226 -39.78 27.47 -0.92
N LEU A 227 -39.75 28.71 -0.39
CA LEU A 227 -38.75 29.20 0.57
C LEU A 227 -39.40 29.30 1.96
N PRO A 228 -38.58 29.32 3.02
CA PRO A 228 -38.57 30.53 3.85
C PRO A 228 -37.19 31.21 3.89
N ASN A 229 -37.17 32.54 3.95
CA ASN A 229 -35.94 33.34 4.05
C ASN A 229 -35.50 33.53 5.52
N GLY A 230 -34.19 33.41 5.76
CA GLY A 230 -33.51 33.94 6.95
C GLY A 230 -32.31 34.80 6.51
N ARG A 231 -32.19 36.03 7.02
CA ARG A 231 -31.17 37.02 6.60
C ARG A 231 -29.89 36.92 7.44
N GLY A 232 -28.71 37.05 6.81
CA GLY A 232 -27.43 37.29 7.50
C GLY A 232 -26.21 37.10 6.56
N PRO A 233 -25.36 38.12 6.30
CA PRO A 233 -24.34 38.05 5.24
C PRO A 233 -22.87 38.02 5.72
N ALA A 234 -21.95 37.87 4.75
CA ALA A 234 -20.48 37.99 4.82
C ALA A 234 -19.73 36.87 5.58
N ALA A 235 -18.48 36.49 5.21
CA ALA A 235 -17.71 36.68 3.96
C ALA A 235 -16.55 35.64 3.92
N SER A 236 -15.67 35.73 2.91
CA SER A 236 -14.52 34.85 2.66
C SER A 236 -13.67 34.51 3.90
N GLY A 237 -13.49 33.21 4.17
CA GLY A 237 -12.60 32.68 5.20
C GLY A 237 -11.55 31.72 4.63
N TRP A 238 -10.44 32.26 4.14
CA TRP A 238 -9.30 31.48 3.65
C TRP A 238 -8.52 30.92 4.84
N THR A 239 -8.68 29.63 5.15
CA THR A 239 -7.97 28.97 6.27
C THR A 239 -6.51 28.71 5.93
N GLY A 240 -5.71 29.77 5.87
CA GLY A 240 -4.26 29.68 5.85
C GLY A 240 -3.74 29.27 7.22
N ALA A 241 -3.42 28.00 7.41
CA ALA A 241 -2.60 27.56 8.54
C ALA A 241 -1.16 28.05 8.29
N GLY A 242 -0.71 29.01 9.10
CA GLY A 242 0.66 29.53 9.01
C GLY A 242 1.70 28.49 9.41
N PHE A 243 2.91 28.61 8.88
CA PHE A 243 4.07 27.98 9.48
C PHE A 243 4.37 28.68 10.80
N ASP A 244 4.35 27.91 11.90
CA ASP A 244 4.86 28.34 13.19
C ASP A 244 6.40 28.21 13.17
N VAL A 245 7.11 29.30 13.45
CA VAL A 245 8.57 29.38 13.32
C VAL A 245 9.13 30.21 14.48
N ASP A 246 8.97 29.68 15.70
CA ASP A 246 9.49 30.30 16.92
C ASP A 246 10.33 29.32 17.75
N GLY A 247 11.59 29.67 17.96
CA GLY A 247 12.54 28.96 18.82
C GLY A 247 13.44 27.91 18.13
N ARG A 248 14.75 27.86 18.39
CA ARG A 248 15.58 28.73 19.26
C ARG A 248 17.02 28.83 18.73
N SER A 249 17.69 29.89 19.19
CA SER A 249 19.15 30.02 19.28
C SER A 249 19.79 28.93 20.15
#